data_AF-A0A949LMA2-F1
#
_entry.id   AF-A0A949LMA2-F1
#
_cell.length_a   1.000
_cell.length_b   1.000
_cell.length_c   1.000
_cell.angle_alpha   90.00
_cell.angle_beta   90.00
_cell.angle_gamma   90.00
#
_symmetry.space_group_name_H-M   'P 1'
#
loop_
_entity.id
_entity.type
_entity.pdbx_description
1 polymer ?
#
loop_
_entity_poly.entity_id
_entity_poly.type
_entity_poly.pdbx_seq_one_letter_code
_entity_poly.pdbx_strand_id
1 'polypeptide(L)'
;MRRMTSVRLMAALCMVSATAFVSAQTAVQYNQDRTAIFGTGNPDTGWTIDSNGQIEVGLRAKNRTTGATDNVNGVYSFATAPSPRGLWNYEFYMNSDVVNGVVPLDSYDWYLGVDQDSSDGTLLVYVQPLLYWGDDSFGNNSTLNGQGVEPASFNDYIAFPGMYNVVENSENITFGDYPGGAMPLLDNATYDYVIFAVPKGASPNADPIVSVGITVVVGSGGAAVTAQNHGQYVTDVASQADQMLASGQITRKEWAQVVSAAARSSGE
;
A
#
# COMPACT_ATOMS: atom_id res chain seq x y z
N MET A 1 -27.75 78.04 -17.96
CA MET A 1 -28.30 76.67 -17.77
C MET A 1 -27.23 75.65 -18.14
N ARG A 2 -26.54 75.07 -17.14
CA ARG A 2 -25.49 74.05 -17.33
C ARG A 2 -26.06 72.73 -16.80
N ARG A 3 -26.29 71.75 -17.69
CA ARG A 3 -26.82 70.42 -17.32
C ARG A 3 -25.67 69.58 -16.74
N MET A 4 -25.81 69.15 -15.49
CA MET A 4 -24.94 68.17 -14.84
C MET A 4 -25.32 66.77 -15.33
N THR A 5 -24.38 66.06 -15.96
CA THR A 5 -24.49 64.66 -16.33
C THR A 5 -24.03 63.78 -15.16
N SER A 6 -24.98 63.07 -14.56
CA SER A 6 -24.74 62.15 -13.45
C SER A 6 -24.01 60.88 -13.91
N VAL A 7 -22.79 60.68 -13.42
CA VAL A 7 -22.02 59.44 -13.59
C VAL A 7 -22.59 58.40 -12.62
N ARG A 8 -23.21 57.34 -13.15
CA ARG A 8 -23.67 56.19 -12.35
C ARG A 8 -22.55 55.15 -12.28
N LEU A 9 -22.00 54.97 -11.09
CA LEU A 9 -21.03 53.93 -10.77
C LEU A 9 -21.77 52.60 -10.59
N MET A 10 -21.64 51.68 -11.54
CA MET A 10 -22.19 50.33 -11.46
C MET A 10 -21.14 49.41 -10.81
N ALA A 11 -21.31 49.10 -9.52
CA ALA A 11 -20.51 48.09 -8.84
C ALA A 11 -21.07 46.70 -9.19
N ALA A 12 -20.36 45.94 -10.02
CA ALA A 12 -20.67 44.55 -10.31
C ALA A 12 -20.13 43.65 -9.20
N LEU A 13 -21.02 43.11 -8.38
CA LEU A 13 -20.70 42.14 -7.33
C LEU A 13 -20.59 40.74 -7.97
N CYS A 14 -19.37 40.33 -8.34
CA CYS A 14 -19.08 38.95 -8.76
C CYS A 14 -19.14 38.04 -7.51
N MET A 15 -20.27 37.36 -7.30
CA MET A 15 -20.35 36.21 -6.40
C MET A 15 -19.58 35.05 -7.04
N VAL A 16 -18.35 34.82 -6.59
CA VAL A 16 -17.59 33.60 -6.88
C VAL A 16 -18.15 32.50 -6.00
N SER A 17 -19.06 31.69 -6.55
CA SER A 17 -19.54 30.47 -5.90
C SER A 17 -18.40 29.44 -5.90
N ALA A 18 -17.74 29.29 -4.75
CA ALA A 18 -16.81 28.19 -4.53
C ALA A 18 -17.60 26.88 -4.37
N THR A 19 -17.82 26.15 -5.46
CA THR A 19 -18.27 24.76 -5.38
C THR A 19 -17.10 23.91 -4.88
N ALA A 20 -17.15 23.50 -3.61
CA ALA A 20 -16.26 22.47 -3.11
C ALA A 20 -16.59 21.16 -3.82
N PHE A 21 -15.69 20.70 -4.68
CA PHE A 21 -15.76 19.35 -5.22
C PHE A 21 -15.37 18.39 -4.10
N VAL A 22 -16.36 17.74 -3.49
CA VAL A 22 -16.10 16.59 -2.64
C VAL A 22 -15.86 15.43 -3.61
N SER A 23 -14.61 15.02 -3.79
CA SER A 23 -14.30 13.76 -4.47
C SER A 23 -14.86 12.64 -3.61
N ALA A 24 -15.88 11.93 -4.11
CA ALA A 24 -16.35 10.72 -3.45
C ALA A 24 -15.23 9.67 -3.54
N GLN A 25 -14.60 9.36 -2.41
CA GLN A 25 -13.71 8.21 -2.32
C GLN A 25 -14.57 6.96 -2.43
N THR A 26 -14.25 6.08 -3.38
CA THR A 26 -14.95 4.80 -3.52
C THR A 26 -14.61 3.95 -2.30
N ALA A 27 -15.59 3.21 -1.78
CA ALA A 27 -15.29 2.24 -0.73
C ALA A 27 -14.45 1.09 -1.29
N VAL A 28 -13.58 0.52 -0.45
CA VAL A 28 -12.84 -0.72 -0.77
C VAL A 28 -13.80 -1.78 -1.28
N GLN A 29 -13.43 -2.39 -2.41
CA GLN A 29 -14.23 -3.42 -3.08
C GLN A 29 -13.54 -4.77 -2.93
N TYR A 30 -14.30 -5.79 -2.54
CA TYR A 30 -13.81 -7.16 -2.35
C TYR A 30 -14.24 -8.06 -3.49
N ASN A 31 -13.53 -9.18 -3.68
CA ASN A 31 -13.84 -10.19 -4.70
C ASN A 31 -13.97 -9.60 -6.13
N GLN A 32 -13.14 -8.61 -6.46
CA GLN A 32 -13.13 -8.01 -7.78
C GLN A 32 -12.31 -8.85 -8.76
N ASP A 33 -12.65 -8.70 -10.04
CA ASP A 33 -11.91 -9.29 -11.15
C ASP A 33 -10.91 -8.26 -11.70
N ARG A 34 -9.64 -8.63 -11.74
CA ARG A 34 -8.53 -7.91 -12.38
C ARG A 34 -7.62 -8.88 -13.10
N THR A 35 -7.35 -8.57 -14.37
CA THR A 35 -6.55 -9.40 -15.26
C THR A 35 -5.15 -9.56 -14.72
N ALA A 36 -4.78 -10.77 -14.29
CA ALA A 36 -3.44 -11.04 -13.77
C ALA A 36 -2.43 -11.08 -14.94
N ILE A 37 -1.65 -10.02 -15.12
CA ILE A 37 -0.75 -9.88 -16.27
C ILE A 37 0.58 -10.62 -16.09
N PHE A 38 0.94 -10.99 -14.87
CA PHE A 38 2.14 -11.76 -14.55
C PHE A 38 1.87 -13.26 -14.64
N GLY A 39 2.84 -14.02 -15.16
CA GLY A 39 2.80 -15.48 -15.22
C GLY A 39 1.62 -16.07 -16.01
N THR A 40 1.69 -17.34 -16.40
CA THR A 40 0.56 -17.98 -17.12
C THR A 40 -0.33 -18.75 -16.17
N GLY A 41 -1.66 -18.67 -16.38
CA GLY A 41 -2.65 -19.47 -15.65
C GLY A 41 -3.03 -18.91 -14.27
N ASN A 42 -2.64 -17.67 -13.97
CA ASN A 42 -3.12 -16.98 -12.77
C ASN A 42 -4.58 -16.58 -12.96
N PRO A 43 -5.46 -16.78 -11.95
CA PRO A 43 -6.84 -16.36 -12.05
C PRO A 43 -6.93 -14.84 -12.06
N ASP A 44 -8.01 -14.30 -12.63
CA ASP A 44 -8.28 -12.86 -12.60
C ASP A 44 -9.10 -12.45 -11.36
N THR A 45 -9.49 -13.40 -10.50
CA THR A 45 -10.50 -13.18 -9.47
C THR A 45 -9.92 -12.94 -8.08
N GLY A 46 -10.78 -12.48 -7.16
CA GLY A 46 -10.51 -12.48 -5.72
C GLY A 46 -9.66 -11.30 -5.25
N TRP A 47 -9.55 -10.23 -6.05
CA TRP A 47 -8.85 -9.01 -5.67
C TRP A 47 -9.64 -8.19 -4.66
N THR A 48 -8.91 -7.57 -3.73
CA THR A 48 -9.40 -6.46 -2.92
C THR A 48 -8.81 -5.18 -3.49
N ILE A 49 -9.64 -4.24 -3.89
CA ILE A 49 -9.20 -3.02 -4.60
C ILE A 49 -9.71 -1.75 -3.92
N ASP A 50 -8.94 -0.69 -4.04
CA ASP A 50 -9.38 0.68 -3.79
C ASP A 50 -9.08 1.55 -5.02
N SER A 51 -10.01 2.45 -5.35
CA SER A 51 -9.92 3.32 -6.52
C SER A 51 -10.59 4.66 -6.28
N ASN A 52 -9.95 5.74 -6.74
CA ASN A 52 -10.56 7.06 -6.81
C ASN A 52 -11.12 7.40 -8.21
N GLY A 53 -11.16 6.41 -9.11
CA GLY A 53 -11.59 6.56 -10.50
C GLY A 53 -10.49 7.04 -11.47
N GLN A 54 -9.30 7.37 -10.98
CA GLN A 54 -8.11 7.66 -11.80
C GLN A 54 -6.98 6.68 -11.50
N ILE A 55 -6.71 6.46 -10.22
CA ILE A 55 -5.70 5.54 -9.71
C ILE A 55 -6.43 4.36 -9.08
N GLU A 56 -5.85 3.18 -9.17
CA GLU A 56 -6.32 1.99 -8.49
C GLU A 56 -5.14 1.18 -7.94
N VAL A 57 -5.36 0.61 -6.77
CA VAL A 57 -4.46 -0.35 -6.16
C VAL A 57 -5.22 -1.61 -5.77
N GLY A 58 -4.54 -2.74 -5.79
CA GLY A 58 -5.13 -4.02 -5.47
C GLY A 58 -4.18 -4.92 -4.70
N LEU A 59 -4.76 -5.71 -3.80
CA LEU A 59 -4.07 -6.81 -3.12
C LEU A 59 -4.93 -8.07 -3.16
N ARG A 60 -4.27 -9.23 -3.21
CA ARG A 60 -4.87 -10.51 -2.87
C ARG A 60 -3.86 -11.49 -2.31
N ALA A 61 -4.34 -12.52 -1.64
CA ALA A 61 -3.56 -13.73 -1.42
C ALA A 61 -4.12 -14.88 -2.26
N LYS A 62 -3.22 -15.72 -2.78
CA LYS A 62 -3.55 -16.82 -3.69
C LYS A 62 -2.88 -18.10 -3.25
N ASN A 63 -3.64 -19.18 -3.15
CA ASN A 63 -3.09 -20.51 -2.94
C ASN A 63 -2.21 -20.91 -4.13
N ARG A 64 -0.94 -21.21 -3.87
CA ARG A 64 0.06 -21.45 -4.93
C ARG A 64 -0.11 -22.78 -5.64
N THR A 65 -0.80 -23.73 -5.02
CA THR A 65 -1.02 -25.07 -5.57
C THR A 65 -2.32 -25.14 -6.34
N THR A 66 -3.38 -24.53 -5.82
CA THR A 66 -4.73 -24.62 -6.41
C THR A 66 -5.15 -23.40 -7.21
N GLY A 67 -4.47 -22.25 -7.01
CA GLY A 67 -4.89 -20.96 -7.56
C GLY A 67 -6.08 -20.34 -6.84
N ALA A 68 -6.58 -20.92 -5.75
CA ALA A 68 -7.74 -20.38 -5.03
C ALA A 68 -7.45 -19.00 -4.42
N THR A 69 -8.43 -18.09 -4.51
CA THR A 69 -8.37 -16.69 -4.04
C THR A 69 -9.56 -16.36 -3.13
N ASP A 70 -9.93 -17.30 -2.25
CA ASP A 70 -11.09 -17.17 -1.34
C ASP A 70 -10.92 -15.95 -0.42
N ASN A 71 -11.64 -14.88 -0.74
CA ASN A 71 -11.55 -13.57 -0.10
C ASN A 71 -12.85 -13.27 0.66
N VAL A 72 -12.77 -13.19 1.99
CA VAL A 72 -13.89 -12.77 2.84
C VAL A 72 -13.59 -11.39 3.40
N ASN A 73 -14.04 -10.35 2.69
CA ASN A 73 -13.88 -8.95 3.09
C ASN A 73 -12.42 -8.53 3.35
N GLY A 74 -11.49 -8.98 2.51
CA GLY A 74 -10.06 -8.69 2.59
C GLY A 74 -9.28 -9.71 3.42
N VAL A 75 -9.97 -10.70 4.00
CA VAL A 75 -9.34 -11.78 4.77
C VAL A 75 -9.21 -13.03 3.91
N TYR A 76 -8.01 -13.58 3.87
CA TYR A 76 -7.68 -14.82 3.19
C TYR A 76 -7.19 -15.84 4.23
N SER A 77 -7.78 -17.03 4.22
CA SER A 77 -7.43 -18.08 5.20
C SER A 77 -6.74 -19.25 4.52
N PHE A 78 -5.60 -19.65 5.08
CA PHE A 78 -4.86 -20.81 4.61
C PHE A 78 -4.64 -21.81 5.75
N ALA A 79 -4.57 -23.08 5.37
CA ALA A 79 -4.03 -24.09 6.28
C ALA A 79 -2.58 -23.75 6.65
N THR A 80 -2.11 -24.36 7.74
CA THR A 80 -0.70 -24.35 8.15
C THR A 80 0.22 -24.61 6.96
N ALA A 81 1.23 -23.75 6.78
CA ALA A 81 2.10 -23.80 5.62
C ALA A 81 3.24 -24.83 5.78
N PRO A 82 3.53 -25.66 4.78
CA PRO A 82 4.70 -26.53 4.81
C PRO A 82 5.97 -25.72 4.48
N SER A 83 6.95 -25.73 5.38
CA SER A 83 8.28 -25.17 5.15
C SER A 83 8.92 -25.73 3.86
N PRO A 84 9.65 -24.92 3.04
CA PRO A 84 10.19 -23.61 3.37
C PRO A 84 9.39 -22.40 2.85
N ARG A 85 8.18 -22.58 2.31
CA ARG A 85 7.42 -21.48 1.72
C ARG A 85 5.97 -21.49 2.17
N GLY A 86 5.33 -20.32 2.20
CA GLY A 86 3.89 -20.22 2.41
C GLY A 86 3.10 -21.04 1.38
N LEU A 87 1.93 -21.56 1.79
CA LEU A 87 0.93 -22.12 0.84
C LEU A 87 0.33 -21.05 -0.06
N TRP A 88 0.47 -19.78 0.32
CA TRP A 88 0.03 -18.64 -0.45
C TRP A 88 1.20 -17.84 -0.98
N ASN A 89 0.94 -17.11 -2.07
CA ASN A 89 1.62 -15.87 -2.39
C ASN A 89 0.67 -14.73 -2.08
N TYR A 90 1.19 -13.58 -1.66
CA TYR A 90 0.43 -12.34 -1.78
C TYR A 90 0.80 -11.69 -3.11
N GLU A 91 -0.15 -10.95 -3.69
CA GLU A 91 -0.03 -10.38 -5.01
C GLU A 91 -0.51 -8.94 -4.95
N PHE A 92 0.18 -8.06 -5.66
CA PHE A 92 -0.17 -6.66 -5.73
C PHE A 92 -0.47 -6.23 -7.16
N TYR A 93 -1.29 -5.20 -7.26
CA TYR A 93 -1.69 -4.54 -8.49
C TYR A 93 -1.63 -3.02 -8.29
N MET A 94 -1.05 -2.33 -9.26
CA MET A 94 -1.03 -0.85 -9.28
C MET A 94 -1.41 -0.36 -10.67
N ASN A 95 -2.34 0.59 -10.73
CA ASN A 95 -2.73 1.26 -11.96
C ASN A 95 -2.78 2.78 -11.75
N SER A 96 -1.93 3.50 -12.47
CA SER A 96 -1.81 4.97 -12.41
C SER A 96 -2.85 5.72 -13.24
N ASP A 97 -3.53 5.03 -14.15
CA ASP A 97 -4.56 5.60 -15.03
C ASP A 97 -5.55 4.53 -15.49
N VAL A 98 -6.57 4.31 -14.66
CA VAL A 98 -7.66 3.36 -14.93
C VAL A 98 -8.47 3.75 -16.18
N VAL A 99 -8.51 5.05 -16.52
CA VAL A 99 -9.42 5.56 -17.56
C VAL A 99 -8.83 5.43 -18.95
N ASN A 100 -7.60 5.91 -19.16
CA ASN A 100 -6.99 6.01 -20.49
C ASN A 100 -5.70 5.21 -20.64
N GLY A 101 -5.07 4.84 -19.53
CA GLY A 101 -3.78 4.15 -19.52
C GLY A 101 -2.61 4.96 -20.06
N VAL A 102 -2.65 6.30 -19.97
CA VAL A 102 -1.62 7.20 -20.50
C VAL A 102 -0.75 7.84 -19.43
N VAL A 103 -1.21 7.90 -18.17
CA VAL A 103 -0.35 8.37 -17.06
C VAL A 103 0.58 7.22 -16.68
N PRO A 104 1.92 7.41 -16.70
CA PRO A 104 2.85 6.35 -16.33
C PRO A 104 2.90 6.15 -14.80
N LEU A 105 3.28 4.94 -14.38
CA LEU A 105 3.42 4.55 -12.97
C LEU A 105 4.34 5.47 -12.18
N ASP A 106 5.41 6.00 -12.80
CA ASP A 106 6.36 6.88 -12.14
C ASP A 106 5.82 8.29 -11.82
N SER A 107 4.58 8.59 -12.23
CA SER A 107 3.85 9.82 -11.85
C SER A 107 3.45 9.86 -10.37
N TYR A 108 3.53 8.72 -9.68
CA TYR A 108 3.26 8.58 -8.25
C TYR A 108 4.42 7.86 -7.56
N ASP A 109 4.46 7.94 -6.23
CA ASP A 109 5.25 7.01 -5.43
C ASP A 109 4.31 6.00 -4.78
N TRP A 110 4.76 4.75 -4.74
CA TRP A 110 3.96 3.61 -4.30
C TRP A 110 4.67 2.94 -3.14
N TYR A 111 3.89 2.46 -2.20
CA TYR A 111 4.42 1.78 -1.04
C TYR A 111 3.62 0.53 -0.75
N LEU A 112 4.34 -0.56 -0.51
CA LEU A 112 3.80 -1.82 -0.02
C LEU A 112 4.32 -1.99 1.41
N GLY A 113 3.39 -1.94 2.36
CA GLY A 113 3.60 -2.30 3.75
C GLY A 113 3.37 -3.79 3.95
N VAL A 114 4.29 -4.43 4.65
CA VAL A 114 4.22 -5.86 4.99
C VAL A 114 4.45 -6.03 6.48
N ASP A 115 3.62 -6.84 7.12
CA ASP A 115 3.68 -7.09 8.55
C ASP A 115 4.85 -8.00 8.95
N GLN A 116 5.68 -7.54 9.87
CA GLN A 116 6.77 -8.34 10.46
C GLN A 116 6.42 -8.93 11.82
N ASP A 117 5.28 -8.56 12.39
CA ASP A 117 4.69 -9.28 13.50
C ASP A 117 3.77 -10.37 12.93
N SER A 118 3.79 -11.54 13.55
CA SER A 118 2.93 -12.68 13.16
C SER A 118 1.84 -12.94 14.18
N SER A 119 1.78 -12.10 15.22
CA SER A 119 0.70 -12.04 16.21
C SER A 119 -0.53 -11.34 15.61
N ASP A 120 -1.56 -11.07 16.41
CA ASP A 120 -2.68 -10.22 15.99
C ASP A 120 -2.32 -8.71 16.00
N GLY A 121 -1.08 -8.38 16.34
CA GLY A 121 -0.52 -7.04 16.25
C GLY A 121 0.15 -6.83 14.90
N THR A 122 0.26 -5.57 14.49
CA THR A 122 0.84 -5.23 13.19
C THR A 122 2.10 -4.38 13.38
N LEU A 123 3.19 -4.79 12.72
CA LEU A 123 4.42 -4.02 12.55
C LEU A 123 4.75 -3.93 11.05
N LEU A 124 4.19 -2.92 10.38
CA LEU A 124 4.41 -2.71 8.95
C LEU A 124 5.81 -2.15 8.66
N VAL A 125 6.53 -2.83 7.78
CA VAL A 125 7.68 -2.27 7.07
C VAL A 125 7.31 -1.95 5.63
N TYR A 126 7.76 -0.81 5.13
CA TYR A 126 7.41 -0.34 3.79
C TYR A 126 8.56 -0.50 2.82
N VAL A 127 8.22 -0.94 1.61
CA VAL A 127 9.10 -0.96 0.44
C VAL A 127 8.47 -0.18 -0.71
N GLN A 128 9.28 0.27 -1.67
CA GLN A 128 8.78 0.81 -2.93
C GLN A 128 8.71 -0.33 -3.95
N PRO A 129 7.54 -0.95 -4.21
CA PRO A 129 7.44 -2.17 -5.01
C PRO A 129 8.12 -2.05 -6.37
N LEU A 130 7.92 -0.93 -7.08
CA LEU A 130 8.53 -0.63 -8.38
C LEU A 130 10.06 -0.70 -8.41
N LEU A 131 10.71 -0.53 -7.26
CA LEU A 131 12.17 -0.47 -7.10
C LEU A 131 12.71 -1.58 -6.21
N TYR A 132 11.84 -2.47 -5.73
CA TYR A 132 12.20 -3.54 -4.81
C TYR A 132 12.48 -4.86 -5.52
N TRP A 133 11.54 -5.33 -6.33
CA TRP A 133 11.63 -6.60 -7.03
C TRP A 133 11.94 -6.39 -8.51
N GLY A 134 12.88 -7.17 -9.04
CA GLY A 134 13.35 -7.03 -10.43
C GLY A 134 12.50 -7.79 -11.45
N ASP A 135 11.51 -8.55 -11.00
CA ASP A 135 10.66 -9.45 -11.80
C ASP A 135 9.18 -9.02 -11.83
N ASP A 136 8.91 -7.76 -11.47
CA ASP A 136 7.62 -7.12 -11.69
C ASP A 136 7.18 -7.24 -13.17
N SER A 137 5.92 -7.61 -13.41
CA SER A 137 5.36 -7.65 -14.76
C SER A 137 4.65 -6.33 -15.07
N PHE A 138 5.09 -5.64 -16.11
CA PHE A 138 4.55 -4.34 -16.50
C PHE A 138 3.60 -4.45 -17.71
N GLY A 139 2.63 -3.54 -17.78
CA GLY A 139 1.66 -3.52 -18.86
C GLY A 139 0.80 -2.25 -18.92
N ASN A 140 -0.31 -2.36 -19.63
CA ASN A 140 -1.31 -1.31 -19.70
C ASN A 140 -2.72 -1.89 -19.51
N ASN A 141 -3.75 -1.03 -19.54
CA ASN A 141 -5.15 -1.45 -19.33
C ASN A 141 -5.68 -2.49 -20.34
N SER A 142 -4.96 -2.71 -21.44
CA SER A 142 -5.29 -3.71 -22.46
C SER A 142 -4.40 -4.96 -22.43
N THR A 143 -3.43 -5.03 -21.52
CA THR A 143 -2.56 -6.20 -21.36
C THR A 143 -3.39 -7.39 -20.93
N LEU A 144 -3.25 -8.49 -21.66
CA LEU A 144 -3.99 -9.73 -21.41
C LEU A 144 -3.33 -10.53 -20.27
N ASN A 145 -4.06 -11.52 -19.75
CA ASN A 145 -3.58 -12.42 -18.71
C ASN A 145 -2.25 -13.08 -19.11
N GLY A 146 -1.26 -12.98 -18.22
CA GLY A 146 0.09 -13.49 -18.45
C GLY A 146 0.86 -12.88 -19.62
N GLN A 147 0.45 -11.71 -20.12
CA GLN A 147 1.12 -10.97 -21.21
C GLN A 147 1.80 -9.69 -20.73
N GLY A 148 2.03 -9.56 -19.43
CA GLY A 148 2.93 -8.55 -18.87
C GLY A 148 4.35 -8.72 -19.42
N VAL A 149 5.13 -7.66 -19.30
CA VAL A 149 6.53 -7.62 -19.74
C VAL A 149 7.41 -7.44 -18.51
N GLU A 150 8.25 -8.43 -18.23
CA GLU A 150 9.25 -8.35 -17.18
C GLU A 150 10.52 -7.61 -17.64
N PRO A 151 11.15 -6.81 -16.78
CA PRO A 151 12.45 -6.20 -17.05
C PRO A 151 13.50 -7.26 -17.39
N ALA A 152 14.13 -7.16 -18.57
CA ALA A 152 15.24 -8.05 -18.95
C ALA A 152 16.61 -7.51 -18.51
N SER A 153 16.65 -6.27 -18.03
CA SER A 153 17.86 -5.56 -17.64
C SER A 153 17.57 -4.47 -16.60
N PHE A 154 18.61 -3.98 -15.94
CA PHE A 154 18.51 -2.82 -15.04
C PHE A 154 18.02 -1.54 -15.76
N ASN A 155 18.30 -1.39 -17.05
CA ASN A 155 17.80 -0.25 -17.81
C ASN A 155 16.28 -0.33 -18.03
N ASP A 156 15.77 -1.54 -18.28
CA ASP A 156 14.32 -1.77 -18.38
C ASP A 156 13.64 -1.44 -17.05
N TYR A 157 14.26 -1.83 -15.94
CA TYR A 157 13.76 -1.56 -14.59
C TYR A 157 13.56 -0.07 -14.30
N ILE A 158 14.49 0.77 -14.75
CA ILE A 158 14.39 2.23 -14.61
C ILE A 158 13.37 2.82 -15.60
N ALA A 159 13.26 2.25 -16.80
CA ALA A 159 12.47 2.81 -17.89
C ALA A 159 10.98 2.43 -17.81
N PHE A 160 10.66 1.20 -17.42
CA PHE A 160 9.31 0.63 -17.48
C PHE A 160 8.28 1.40 -16.66
N PRO A 161 8.57 1.87 -15.43
CA PRO A 161 7.66 2.74 -14.70
C PRO A 161 7.25 4.03 -15.44
N GLY A 162 8.11 4.54 -16.33
CA GLY A 162 7.82 5.70 -17.19
C GLY A 162 7.11 5.36 -18.50
N MET A 163 6.93 4.08 -18.82
CA MET A 163 6.34 3.59 -20.08
C MET A 163 4.96 2.93 -19.90
N TYR A 164 4.75 2.32 -18.74
CA TYR A 164 3.58 1.50 -18.43
C TYR A 164 2.75 2.15 -17.32
N ASN A 165 1.43 1.91 -17.37
CA ASN A 165 0.50 2.42 -16.35
C ASN A 165 0.04 1.33 -15.38
N VAL A 166 0.30 0.05 -15.69
CA VAL A 166 -0.04 -1.12 -14.87
C VAL A 166 1.22 -1.91 -14.50
N VAL A 167 1.29 -2.37 -13.26
CA VAL A 167 2.29 -3.35 -12.81
C VAL A 167 1.68 -4.29 -11.77
N GLU A 168 2.15 -5.53 -11.79
CA GLU A 168 1.76 -6.58 -10.87
C GLU A 168 2.94 -7.49 -10.54
N ASN A 169 2.91 -8.10 -9.36
CA ASN A 169 3.83 -9.16 -8.98
C ASN A 169 3.21 -10.12 -7.94
N SER A 170 3.85 -11.29 -7.74
CA SER A 170 3.42 -12.37 -6.85
C SER A 170 4.56 -12.84 -5.97
N GLU A 171 4.49 -12.46 -4.70
CA GLU A 171 5.56 -12.68 -3.74
C GLU A 171 5.21 -13.74 -2.71
N ASN A 172 6.22 -14.48 -2.27
CA ASN A 172 6.07 -15.38 -1.13
C ASN A 172 6.63 -14.71 0.12
N ILE A 173 5.91 -14.84 1.23
CA ILE A 173 6.32 -14.30 2.54
C ILE A 173 7.76 -14.67 2.95
N THR A 174 8.25 -15.83 2.49
CA THR A 174 9.59 -16.32 2.84
C THR A 174 10.70 -15.80 1.93
N PHE A 175 10.38 -15.04 0.88
CA PHE A 175 11.39 -14.42 0.03
C PHE A 175 12.02 -13.27 0.85
N GLY A 176 13.27 -13.51 1.23
CA GLY A 176 13.88 -12.96 2.44
C GLY A 176 14.49 -11.59 2.28
N ASP A 177 13.92 -10.74 1.45
CA ASP A 177 14.51 -9.47 1.08
C ASP A 177 13.95 -8.29 1.85
N TYR A 178 12.80 -8.36 2.54
CA TYR A 178 12.21 -7.21 3.26
C TYR A 178 13.17 -6.50 4.22
N PRO A 179 12.99 -5.18 4.45
CA PRO A 179 13.77 -4.46 5.46
C PRO A 179 13.54 -5.08 6.84
N GLY A 180 14.56 -5.67 7.46
CA GLY A 180 14.43 -6.43 8.71
C GLY A 180 14.59 -7.95 8.55
N GLY A 181 14.64 -8.44 7.31
CA GLY A 181 14.92 -9.84 6.97
C GLY A 181 13.68 -10.64 6.56
N ALA A 182 13.89 -11.93 6.33
CA ALA A 182 12.81 -12.84 5.96
C ALA A 182 11.76 -12.94 7.08
N MET A 183 10.49 -12.88 6.70
CA MET A 183 9.40 -13.10 7.65
C MET A 183 9.35 -14.58 8.05
N PRO A 184 9.18 -14.89 9.34
CA PRO A 184 9.07 -16.26 9.81
C PRO A 184 7.78 -16.88 9.28
N LEU A 185 7.88 -18.05 8.67
CA LEU A 185 6.72 -18.88 8.36
C LEU A 185 6.31 -19.65 9.61
N LEU A 186 5.18 -19.29 10.22
CA LEU A 186 4.67 -19.94 11.41
C LEU A 186 3.42 -20.76 11.13
N ASP A 187 3.19 -21.77 11.97
CA ASP A 187 2.04 -22.66 11.84
C ASP A 187 0.70 -21.98 12.13
N ASN A 188 0.75 -20.96 12.99
CA ASN A 188 -0.37 -20.10 13.39
C ASN A 188 0.14 -18.66 13.37
N ALA A 189 -0.35 -17.87 12.43
CA ALA A 189 0.06 -16.48 12.25
C ALA A 189 -1.02 -15.65 11.57
N THR A 190 -0.97 -14.35 11.82
CA THR A 190 -1.69 -13.33 11.05
C THR A 190 -0.64 -12.47 10.35
N TYR A 191 -0.85 -12.17 9.07
CA TYR A 191 0.02 -11.28 8.31
C TYR A 191 -0.83 -10.22 7.60
N ASP A 192 -0.57 -8.96 7.89
CA ASP A 192 -1.21 -7.85 7.20
C ASP A 192 -0.34 -7.31 6.06
N TYR A 193 -1.02 -6.90 4.99
CA TYR A 193 -0.40 -6.24 3.85
C TYR A 193 -1.20 -4.99 3.53
N VAL A 194 -0.52 -3.90 3.19
CA VAL A 194 -1.15 -2.67 2.71
C VAL A 194 -0.41 -2.16 1.49
N ILE A 195 -1.14 -1.70 0.48
CA ILE A 195 -0.55 -1.02 -0.66
C ILE A 195 -1.28 0.28 -0.89
N PHE A 196 -0.52 1.32 -1.23
CA PHE A 196 -1.07 2.65 -1.46
C PHE A 196 -0.20 3.48 -2.39
N ALA A 197 -0.84 4.51 -2.95
CA ALA A 197 -0.19 5.53 -3.77
C ALA A 197 -0.17 6.87 -3.04
N VAL A 198 0.92 7.62 -3.21
CA VAL A 198 1.05 9.01 -2.73
C VAL A 198 1.54 9.92 -3.86
N PRO A 199 1.40 11.25 -3.73
CA PRO A 199 1.96 12.17 -4.71
C PRO A 199 3.47 11.96 -4.92
N LYS A 200 3.96 12.19 -6.13
CA LYS A 200 5.38 12.04 -6.45
C LYS A 200 6.27 12.87 -5.51
N GLY A 201 7.31 12.25 -4.97
CA GLY A 201 8.25 12.82 -4.01
C GLY A 201 7.77 12.78 -2.56
N ALA A 202 6.60 12.21 -2.27
CA ALA A 202 6.10 12.07 -0.90
C ALA A 202 6.71 10.85 -0.19
N SER A 203 6.70 10.87 1.15
CA SER A 203 7.18 9.75 1.97
C SER A 203 6.04 8.74 2.22
N PRO A 204 6.33 7.52 2.70
CA PRO A 204 5.29 6.55 3.07
C PRO A 204 4.39 7.02 4.24
N ASN A 205 4.74 8.10 4.93
CA ASN A 205 3.92 8.69 6.00
C ASN A 205 2.94 9.76 5.49
N ALA A 206 2.91 10.05 4.18
CA ALA A 206 1.96 10.99 3.60
C ALA A 206 0.56 10.38 3.51
N ASP A 207 -0.46 11.24 3.43
CA ASP A 207 -1.84 10.78 3.23
C ASP A 207 -1.98 10.06 1.88
N PRO A 208 -2.48 8.82 1.85
CA PRO A 208 -2.61 8.07 0.61
C PRO A 208 -3.71 8.64 -0.29
N ILE A 209 -3.48 8.60 -1.60
CA ILE A 209 -4.49 8.95 -2.62
C ILE A 209 -5.52 7.82 -2.75
N VAL A 210 -5.02 6.58 -2.75
CA VAL A 210 -5.77 5.31 -2.69
C VAL A 210 -4.99 4.36 -1.81
N SER A 211 -5.68 3.50 -1.05
CA SER A 211 -5.05 2.55 -0.14
C SER A 211 -5.93 1.33 0.06
N VAL A 212 -5.34 0.15 -0.03
CA VAL A 212 -6.05 -1.11 0.26
C VAL A 212 -5.19 -2.00 1.15
N GLY A 213 -5.83 -2.71 2.07
CA GLY A 213 -5.19 -3.69 2.93
C GLY A 213 -5.89 -5.04 2.86
N ILE A 214 -5.11 -6.10 3.09
CA ILE A 214 -5.61 -7.47 3.25
C ILE A 214 -4.95 -8.12 4.46
N THR A 215 -5.61 -9.12 5.01
CA THR A 215 -5.10 -9.95 6.10
C THR A 215 -5.03 -11.39 5.64
N VAL A 216 -3.90 -12.03 5.90
CA VAL A 216 -3.72 -13.46 5.71
C VAL A 216 -3.68 -14.15 7.07
N VAL A 217 -4.60 -15.08 7.28
CA VAL A 217 -4.69 -15.89 8.50
C VAL A 217 -4.23 -17.32 8.20
N VAL A 218 -3.21 -17.77 8.91
CA VAL A 218 -2.64 -19.12 8.80
C VAL A 218 -3.01 -19.93 10.04
N GLY A 219 -3.52 -21.15 9.83
CA GLY A 219 -3.85 -22.05 10.94
C GLY A 219 -4.93 -21.44 11.84
N SER A 220 -4.64 -21.28 13.14
CA SER A 220 -5.55 -20.61 14.09
C SER A 220 -5.42 -19.09 14.11
N GLY A 221 -4.59 -18.49 13.26
CA GLY A 221 -4.21 -17.08 13.34
C GLY A 221 -3.12 -16.81 14.37
N GLY A 222 -2.64 -15.57 14.37
CA GLY A 222 -1.63 -15.07 15.30
C GLY A 222 -2.09 -15.16 16.75
N ALA A 223 -1.12 -15.16 17.67
CA ALA A 223 -1.47 -15.01 19.08
C ALA A 223 -2.00 -13.58 19.30
N ALA A 224 -3.10 -13.45 20.07
CA ALA A 224 -3.58 -12.14 20.48
C ALA A 224 -2.46 -11.32 21.13
N VAL A 225 -2.38 -10.03 20.81
CA VAL A 225 -1.44 -9.13 21.45
C VAL A 225 -1.78 -9.05 22.93
N THR A 226 -1.01 -9.76 23.75
CA THR A 226 -1.17 -9.65 25.21
C THR A 226 -0.66 -8.29 25.65
N ALA A 227 -1.37 -7.64 26.58
CA ALA A 227 -1.01 -6.31 27.06
C ALA A 227 0.42 -6.19 27.63
N GLN A 228 1.09 -7.32 27.88
CA GLN A 228 2.50 -7.35 28.30
C GLN A 228 3.47 -6.85 27.22
N ASN A 229 3.14 -6.96 25.93
CA ASN A 229 3.99 -6.42 24.85
C ASN A 229 3.81 -4.91 24.62
N HIS A 230 2.79 -4.26 25.23
CA HIS A 230 2.58 -2.82 25.11
C HIS A 230 3.52 -1.99 25.99
N GLY A 231 3.83 -2.47 27.19
CA GLY A 231 4.91 -1.89 28.00
C GLY A 231 6.26 -2.05 27.31
N GLN A 232 6.46 -3.16 26.60
CA GLN A 232 7.67 -3.41 25.83
C GLN A 232 7.77 -2.50 24.60
N TYR A 233 6.68 -2.28 23.85
CA TYR A 233 6.64 -1.31 22.76
C TYR A 233 7.02 0.10 23.21
N VAL A 234 6.43 0.60 24.30
CA VAL A 234 6.80 1.93 24.85
C VAL A 234 8.27 1.96 25.27
N THR A 235 8.78 0.86 25.85
CA THR A 235 10.18 0.73 26.26
C THR A 235 11.13 0.69 25.07
N ASP A 236 10.77 -0.01 23.99
CA ASP A 236 11.57 -0.16 22.79
C ASP A 236 11.60 1.15 21.99
N VAL A 237 10.47 1.83 21.86
CA VAL A 237 10.40 3.17 21.24
C VAL A 237 11.19 4.19 22.08
N ALA A 238 11.10 4.14 23.41
CA ALA A 238 11.91 5.00 24.27
C ALA A 238 13.41 4.71 24.15
N SER A 239 13.80 3.43 24.12
CA SER A 239 15.19 2.99 23.93
C SER A 239 15.75 3.43 22.57
N GLN A 240 14.97 3.30 21.50
CA GLN A 240 15.36 3.75 20.17
C GLN A 240 15.46 5.29 20.11
N ALA A 241 14.51 6.00 20.71
CA ALA A 241 14.58 7.46 20.81
C ALA A 241 15.81 7.91 21.61
N ASP A 242 16.20 7.20 22.67
CA ASP A 242 17.42 7.47 23.43
C ASP A 242 18.68 7.28 22.58
N GLN A 243 18.74 6.23 21.75
CA GLN A 243 19.84 6.02 20.81
C GLN A 243 19.92 7.14 19.77
N MET A 244 18.79 7.58 19.22
CA MET A 244 18.72 8.68 18.25
C MET A 244 19.09 10.03 18.87
N LEU A 245 18.72 10.26 20.14
CA LEU A 245 19.11 11.46 20.88
C LEU A 245 20.63 11.46 21.15
N ALA A 246 21.19 10.31 21.53
CA ALA A 246 22.63 10.16 21.79
C ALA A 246 23.48 10.31 20.52
N SER A 247 22.96 9.88 19.36
CA SER A 247 23.62 10.04 18.06
C SER A 247 23.45 11.43 17.44
N GLY A 248 22.60 12.29 18.02
CA GLY A 248 22.29 13.63 17.50
C GLY A 248 21.33 13.64 16.30
N GLN A 249 20.66 12.52 16.01
CA GLN A 249 19.66 12.42 14.94
C GLN A 249 18.36 13.14 15.27
N ILE A 250 18.04 13.27 16.56
CA ILE A 250 16.89 14.03 17.04
C ILE A 250 17.30 14.99 18.15
N THR A 251 16.58 16.09 18.26
CA THR A 251 16.65 17.01 19.38
C THR A 251 15.94 16.45 20.60
N ARG A 252 16.24 17.00 21.78
CA ARG A 252 15.54 16.61 23.01
C ARG A 252 14.04 16.91 23.00
N LYS A 253 13.62 17.90 22.20
CA LYS A 253 12.20 18.23 22.00
C LYS A 253 11.49 17.15 21.19
N GLU A 254 12.11 16.69 20.10
CA GLU A 254 11.58 15.61 19.26
C GLU A 254 11.57 14.28 20.02
N TRP A 255 12.60 13.99 20.80
CA TRP A 255 12.61 12.85 21.72
C TRP A 255 11.38 12.83 22.64
N ALA A 256 11.07 13.96 23.28
CA ALA A 256 9.91 14.04 24.18
C ALA A 256 8.58 13.86 23.43
N GLN A 257 8.51 14.28 22.16
CA GLN A 257 7.35 14.06 21.30
C GLN A 257 7.20 12.58 20.94
N VAL A 258 8.28 11.88 20.59
CA VAL A 258 8.28 10.44 20.27
C VAL A 258 7.84 9.63 21.49
N VAL A 259 8.47 9.85 22.65
CA VAL A 259 8.15 9.10 23.88
C VAL A 259 6.71 9.38 24.35
N SER A 260 6.25 10.64 24.28
CA SER A 260 4.86 10.96 24.64
C SER A 260 3.85 10.46 23.63
N ALA A 261 4.21 10.35 22.35
CA ALA A 261 3.35 9.73 21.34
C ALA A 261 3.20 8.23 21.61
N ALA A 262 4.30 7.53 21.89
CA ALA A 262 4.29 6.10 22.25
C ALA A 262 3.42 5.82 23.49
N ALA A 263 3.51 6.68 24.51
CA ALA A 263 2.70 6.57 25.73
C ALA A 263 1.22 6.95 25.53
N ARG A 264 0.87 7.75 24.52
CA ARG A 264 -0.53 8.06 24.18
C ARG A 264 -1.15 7.00 23.27
N SER A 265 -0.36 6.42 22.38
CA SER A 265 -0.81 5.28 21.56
C SER A 265 -1.10 4.03 22.40
N SER A 266 -0.64 3.98 23.65
CA SER A 266 -0.96 2.91 24.59
C SER A 266 -2.31 3.06 25.32
N GLY A 267 -3.08 4.12 25.06
CA GLY A 267 -4.45 4.24 25.58
C GLY A 267 -4.58 4.56 27.08
N GLU A 268 -3.52 5.08 27.71
CA GLU A 268 -3.56 5.74 29.03
C GLU A 268 -3.70 7.26 28.88
#